data_AF-X1QXW7-F1
#
_entry.id   AF-X1QXW7-F1
#
_cell.length_a   1.000
_cell.length_b   1.000
_cell.length_c   1.000
_cell.angle_alpha   90.00
_cell.angle_beta   90.00
_cell.angle_gamma   90.00
#
_symmetry.space_group_name_H-M   'P 1'
#
loop_
_entity.id
_entity.type
_entity.pdbx_description
1 polymer ?
#
loop_
_entity_poly.entity_id
_entity_poly.type
_entity_poly.pdbx_seq_one_letter_code
_entity_poly.pdbx_strand_id
1 'polypeptide(L)' 'MVEKEKQLKVGDRVCDSYGRKGTVVRFGKYGAVAVKWDGGRQEIAESSALEKEGTA' A
#
# COMPACT_ATOMS: atom_id res chain seq x y z
N MET A 1 -2.15 -12.36 -19.38
CA MET A 1 -1.41 -11.29 -18.67
C MET A 1 -1.80 -11.43 -17.22
N VAL A 2 -0.94 -12.04 -16.41
CA VAL A 2 -1.25 -12.31 -15.00
C VAL A 2 -1.26 -10.95 -14.32
N GLU A 3 -2.45 -10.45 -14.04
CA GLU A 3 -2.65 -9.44 -13.00
C GLU A 3 -2.12 -10.11 -11.74
N LYS A 4 -0.84 -9.87 -11.48
CA LYS A 4 -0.20 -10.23 -10.23
C LYS A 4 -0.87 -9.33 -9.21
N GLU A 5 -2.05 -9.76 -8.76
CA GLU A 5 -2.70 -9.26 -7.56
C GLU A 5 -1.65 -9.44 -6.46
N LYS A 6 -0.78 -8.44 -6.33
CA LYS A 6 0.11 -8.25 -5.19
C LYS A 6 -0.89 -7.98 -4.08
N GLN A 7 -1.44 -9.04 -3.48
CA GLN A 7 -2.33 -8.96 -2.34
C GLN A 7 -1.53 -8.30 -1.24
N LEU A 8 -1.58 -6.97 -1.21
CA LEU A 8 -1.19 -6.18 -0.06
C LEU A 8 -2.03 -6.71 1.10
N LYS A 9 -1.43 -6.79 2.28
CA LYS A 9 -2.11 -7.23 3.49
C LYS A 9 -2.11 -6.08 4.49
N VAL A 10 -3.04 -6.07 5.43
CA VAL A 10 -2.96 -5.11 6.53
C VAL A 10 -1.70 -5.45 7.33
N GLY A 11 -0.86 -4.44 7.58
CA GLY A 11 0.47 -4.58 8.17
C GLY A 11 1.61 -4.65 7.16
N ASP A 12 1.35 -4.74 5.85
CA ASP A 12 2.41 -4.65 4.85
C ASP A 12 3.01 -3.24 4.80
N ARG A 13 4.34 -3.17 4.69
CA ARG A 13 5.02 -1.93 4.33
C ARG A 13 4.91 -1.71 2.84
N VAL A 14 4.51 -0.50 2.48
CA VAL A 14 4.37 -0.03 1.10
C VAL A 14 5.16 1.24 0.90
N CYS A 15 5.64 1.41 -0.31
CA CYS A 15 6.27 2.63 -0.78
C CYS A 15 5.47 3.19 -1.96
N ASP A 16 5.26 4.49 -1.95
CA ASP A 16 4.74 5.26 -3.08
C ASP A 16 5.89 5.61 -4.05
N SER A 17 5.55 5.98 -5.30
CA SER A 17 6.55 6.33 -6.33
C SER A 17 7.41 7.54 -5.94
N TYR A 18 6.98 8.34 -4.97
CA TYR A 18 7.71 9.49 -4.41
C TYR A 18 8.71 9.08 -3.31
N GLY A 19 8.91 7.78 -3.06
CA GLY A 19 9.78 7.28 -1.99
C GLY A 19 9.18 7.39 -0.59
N ARG A 20 7.91 7.77 -0.48
CA ARG A 20 7.19 7.83 0.81
C ARG A 20 6.86 6.41 1.26
N LYS A 21 7.18 6.10 2.51
CA LYS A 21 6.93 4.79 3.11
C LYS A 21 5.76 4.85 4.08
N GLY A 22 4.94 3.82 4.03
CA GLY A 22 3.76 3.70 4.87
C GLY A 22 3.42 2.25 5.15
N THR A 23 2.47 2.05 6.05
CA THR A 23 1.96 0.74 6.41
C THR A 23 0.50 0.65 6.03
N VAL A 24 0.11 -0.41 5.34
CA VAL A 24 -1.30 -0.64 5.01
C VAL A 24 -2.06 -0.92 6.29
N VAL A 25 -3.05 -0.09 6.60
CA VAL A 25 -3.87 -0.22 7.82
C VAL A 25 -5.26 -0.77 7.52
N ARG A 26 -5.76 -0.63 6.29
CA ARG A 26 -7.09 -1.14 5.92
C ARG A 26 -7.27 -1.31 4.41
N PHE A 27 -8.13 -2.24 4.01
CA PHE A 27 -8.64 -2.35 2.65
C PHE A 27 -10.08 -1.83 2.59
N GLY A 28 -10.35 -0.97 1.62
CA GLY A 28 -11.69 -0.56 1.23
C GLY A 28 -12.26 -1.47 0.14
N LYS A 29 -13.49 -1.18 -0.30
CA LYS A 29 -14.06 -1.79 -1.50
C LYS A 29 -13.36 -1.25 -2.75
N TYR A 30 -13.33 -2.03 -3.82
CA TYR A 30 -12.80 -1.65 -5.14
C TYR A 30 -11.28 -1.36 -5.19
N GLY A 31 -10.46 -2.05 -4.41
CA GLY A 31 -8.99 -1.92 -4.50
C GLY A 31 -8.40 -0.66 -3.83
N ALA A 32 -9.24 0.12 -3.14
CA ALA A 32 -8.77 1.19 -2.28
C ALA A 32 -8.06 0.62 -1.03
N VAL A 33 -6.91 1.17 -0.68
CA VAL A 33 -6.12 0.79 0.50
C VAL A 33 -5.79 2.01 1.34
N ALA A 34 -6.17 1.97 2.61
CA ALA A 34 -5.74 2.95 3.58
C ALA A 34 -4.32 2.61 4.04
N VAL A 35 -3.42 3.56 3.84
CA VAL A 35 -2.02 3.50 4.25
C VAL A 35 -1.76 4.56 5.29
N LYS A 36 -1.14 4.18 6.40
CA LYS A 36 -0.59 5.10 7.38
C LYS A 36 0.86 5.37 7.03
N TRP A 37 1.13 6.57 6.52
CA TRP A 37 2.48 7.02 6.21
C TRP A 37 3.27 7.27 7.50
N ASP A 38 4.60 7.13 7.41
CA ASP A 38 5.50 7.30 8.55
C ASP A 38 5.39 8.69 9.21
N GLY A 39 5.03 9.70 8.41
CA GLY A 39 4.69 11.05 8.90
C GLY A 39 3.38 11.16 9.69
N GLY A 40 2.76 10.05 10.09
CA GLY A 40 1.53 9.99 10.89
C GLY A 40 0.24 10.25 10.10
N ARG A 41 0.33 10.69 8.85
CA ARG A 41 -0.81 10.93 7.98
C ARG A 41 -1.35 9.61 7.43
N GLN A 42 -2.65 9.38 7.58
CA GLN A 42 -3.35 8.26 6.97
C GLN A 42 -4.05 8.74 5.70
N GLU A 43 -3.81 8.04 4.59
CA GLU A 43 -4.44 8.35 3.30
C GLU A 43 -4.94 7.07 2.63
N ILE A 44 -5.95 7.23 1.78
CA ILE A 44 -6.44 6.13 0.94
C ILE A 44 -5.76 6.27 -0.41
N ALA A 45 -4.99 5.25 -0.78
CA ALA A 45 -4.33 5.13 -2.07
C ALA A 45 -4.85 3.90 -2.81
N GLU A 46 -4.64 3.83 -4.11
CA GLU A 46 -4.94 2.63 -4.88
C GLU A 46 -3.84 1.59 -4.68
N SER A 47 -4.21 0.32 -4.53
CA SER A 47 -3.23 -0.76 -4.35
C SER A 47 -2.23 -0.86 -5.51
N SER A 48 -2.67 -0.49 -6.72
CA SER A 48 -1.84 -0.47 -7.92
C SER A 48 -0.78 0.64 -7.92
N ALA A 49 -1.01 1.73 -7.18
CA ALA A 49 -0.06 2.82 -7.03
C ALA A 49 1.00 2.55 -5.94
N LEU A 50 0.83 1.47 -5.18
CA LEU A 50 1.67 1.15 -4.03
C LEU A 50 2.54 -0.07 -4.33
N GLU A 51 3.85 0.13 -4.19
CA GLU A 51 4.81 -0.96 -4.27
C GLU A 51 5.00 -1.55 -2.88
N LYS A 52 4.63 -2.83 -2.71
CA LYS A 52 5.02 -3.60 -1.51
C LYS A 52 6.55 -3.54 -1.35
N GLU A 53 7.02 -3.02 -0.22
CA GLU A 53 8.42 -3.10 0.17
C GLU A 53 8.73 -4.59 0.42
N GLY A 54 9.28 -5.24 -0.59
CA GLY A 54 9.71 -6.63 -0.48
C GLY A 54 10.92 -6.69 0.44
N THR A 55 10.76 -7.36 1.58
CA THR A 55 11.90 -7.90 2.33
C THR A 55 12.69 -8.78 1.36
N ALA A 56 13.92 -8.36 1.06
CA ALA A 56 14.91 -9.19 0.37
C ALA A 56 15.20 -10.47 1.15
#